data_AF-C9MUI8-F1
#
_entry.id   AF-C9MUI8-F1
#
_cell.length_a   1.000
_cell.length_b   1.000
_cell.length_c   1.000
_cell.angle_alpha   90.00
_cell.angle_beta   90.00
_cell.angle_gamma   90.00
#
_symmetry.space_group_name_H-M   'P 1'
#
loop_
_entity.id
_entity.type
_entity.pdbx_description
1 polymer ?
#
loop_
_entity_poly.entity_id
_entity_poly.type
_entity_poly.pdbx_seq_one_letter_code
_entity_poly.pdbx_strand_id
1 'polypeptide(L)' 'MGRISLLANSGQKIIRKINNLIKDIDRNEYHCTGKPEQLSGNLSGYWSVRIDKANRIVFKIVNILKPILN' A
#
# COMPACT_ATOMS: atom_id res chain seq x y z
N MET A 1 4.99 13.37 -19.74
CA MET A 1 4.91 13.74 -18.31
C MET A 1 3.51 14.28 -17.99
N GLY A 2 2.50 13.42 -17.84
CA GLY A 2 1.12 13.87 -17.61
C GLY A 2 0.84 14.10 -16.12
N ARG A 3 0.74 15.36 -15.69
CA ARG A 3 0.24 15.73 -14.36
C ARG A 3 -1.28 15.58 -14.33
N ILE A 4 -1.81 14.60 -13.59
CA ILE A 4 -3.23 14.52 -13.27
C ILE A 4 -3.50 15.40 -12.05
N SER A 5 -4.08 16.57 -12.29
CA SER A 5 -4.68 17.42 -11.25
C SER A 5 -6.07 16.86 -10.91
N LEU A 6 -6.30 16.51 -9.64
CA LEU A 6 -7.62 16.16 -9.12
C LEU A 6 -8.15 17.34 -8.27
N LEU A 7 -9.40 17.75 -8.49
CA LEU A 7 -10.13 18.84 -7.81
C LEU A 7 -11.04 18.32 -6.69
N ALA A 8 -10.71 18.62 -5.44
CA ALA A 8 -11.17 17.91 -4.24
C ALA A 8 -12.70 17.83 -4.03
N ASN A 9 -13.26 16.64 -4.28
CA ASN A 9 -14.46 16.11 -3.61
C ASN A 9 -14.03 15.11 -2.51
N SER A 10 -14.85 14.85 -1.49
CA SER A 10 -14.52 13.93 -0.38
C SER A 10 -14.01 12.55 -0.85
N GLY A 11 -14.59 11.99 -1.92
CA GLY A 11 -14.12 10.78 -2.58
C GLY A 11 -12.72 10.90 -3.20
N GLN A 12 -12.32 12.08 -3.66
CA GLN A 12 -10.97 12.28 -4.18
C GLN A 12 -9.93 12.36 -3.08
N LYS A 13 -10.29 12.78 -1.85
CA LYS A 13 -9.36 12.76 -0.72
C LYS A 13 -8.97 11.33 -0.37
N ILE A 14 -9.94 10.40 -0.33
CA ILE A 14 -9.64 8.99 -0.06
C ILE A 14 -8.86 8.34 -1.21
N ILE A 15 -9.21 8.63 -2.48
CA ILE A 15 -8.46 8.15 -3.65
C ILE A 15 -7.01 8.64 -3.61
N ARG A 16 -6.77 9.92 -3.30
CA ARG A 16 -5.41 10.46 -3.17
C ARG A 16 -4.64 9.78 -2.04
N LYS A 17 -5.29 9.53 -0.91
CA LYS A 17 -4.65 8.84 0.21
C LYS A 17 -4.25 7.41 -0.16
N ILE A 18 -5.15 6.66 -0.81
CA ILE A 18 -4.86 5.30 -1.31
C ILE A 18 -3.70 5.34 -2.29
N ASN A 19 -3.74 6.24 -3.29
CA ASN A 19 -2.65 6.37 -4.27
C ASN A 19 -1.30 6.74 -3.62
N ASN A 20 -1.31 7.57 -2.58
CA ASN A 20 -0.10 7.91 -1.84
C ASN A 20 0.43 6.72 -1.06
N LEU A 21 -0.43 5.96 -0.36
CA LEU A 21 -0.04 4.75 0.36
C LEU A 21 0.54 3.68 -0.60
N ILE A 22 -0.07 3.48 -1.78
CA ILE A 22 0.45 2.52 -2.77
C ILE A 22 1.83 2.93 -3.26
N LYS A 23 2.03 4.22 -3.63
CA LYS A 23 3.34 4.72 -4.07
C LYS A 23 4.40 4.63 -2.98
N ASP A 24 3.98 4.73 -1.72
CA ASP A 24 4.87 4.64 -0.58
C ASP A 24 5.24 3.19 -0.26
N ILE A 25 4.28 2.25 -0.34
CA ILE A 25 4.53 0.80 -0.29
C ILE A 25 5.51 0.38 -1.39
N ASP A 26 5.35 0.88 -2.61
CA ASP A 26 6.23 0.55 -3.74
C ASP A 26 7.68 1.00 -3.52
N ARG A 27 7.88 2.15 -2.86
CA ARG A 27 9.22 2.72 -2.62
C ARG A 27 9.89 2.25 -1.34
N ASN A 28 9.11 2.06 -0.29
CA ASN A 28 9.60 1.83 1.07
C ASN A 28 9.20 0.45 1.62
N GLU A 29 8.56 -0.40 0.80
CA GLU A 29 8.16 -1.76 1.13
C GLU A 29 7.39 -1.83 2.48
N TYR A 30 7.90 -2.62 3.42
CA TYR A 30 7.30 -2.81 4.74
C TYR A 30 7.57 -1.66 5.72
N HIS A 31 8.37 -0.66 5.33
CA HIS A 31 8.66 0.55 6.10
C HIS A 31 7.82 1.76 5.66
N CYS A 32 6.74 1.51 4.91
CA CYS A 32 5.80 2.54 4.46
C CYS A 32 5.04 3.20 5.62
N THR A 33 4.44 4.35 5.31
CA THR A 33 3.54 5.10 6.19
C THR A 33 2.19 4.39 6.34
N GLY A 34 1.35 4.90 7.25
CA GLY A 34 0.03 4.31 7.50
C GLY A 34 0.04 3.19 8.55
N LYS A 35 1.11 3.10 9.36
CA LYS A 35 1.26 2.12 10.45
C LYS A 35 1.19 0.68 9.90
N PRO A 36 2.23 0.24 9.17
CA PRO A 36 2.29 -1.11 8.63
C PRO A 36 2.29 -2.14 9.76
N GLU A 37 1.41 -3.12 9.64
CA GLU A 37 1.22 -4.19 10.62
C GLU A 37 1.27 -5.53 9.89
N GLN A 38 2.16 -6.42 10.33
CA GLN A 38 2.24 -7.78 9.81
C GLN A 38 1.01 -8.58 10.26
N LEU A 39 0.39 -9.30 9.32
CA LEU A 39 -0.75 -10.16 9.60
C LEU A 39 -0.30 -11.57 10.00
N SER A 40 -1.16 -12.27 10.74
CA SER A 40 -0.89 -13.60 11.29
C SER A 40 -1.91 -14.64 10.80
N GLY A 41 -1.70 -15.91 11.18
CA GLY A 41 -2.56 -17.03 10.81
C GLY A 41 -2.61 -17.26 9.30
N ASN A 42 -3.82 -17.37 8.74
CA ASN A 42 -4.03 -17.61 7.31
C ASN A 42 -3.52 -16.48 6.40
N LEU A 43 -3.25 -15.30 6.97
CA LEU A 43 -2.69 -14.15 6.26
C LEU A 43 -1.21 -13.91 6.62
N SER A 44 -0.55 -14.91 7.22
CA SER A 44 0.89 -14.84 7.50
C SER A 44 1.69 -14.52 6.22
N GLY A 45 2.58 -13.53 6.33
CA GLY A 45 3.36 -13.02 5.20
C GLY A 45 2.68 -11.91 4.40
N TYR A 46 1.44 -11.54 4.74
CA TYR A 46 0.80 -10.29 4.29
C TYR A 46 0.95 -9.20 5.36
N TRP A 47 0.78 -7.96 4.91
CA TRP A 47 0.86 -6.75 5.72
C TRP A 47 -0.38 -5.89 5.49
N SER A 48 -0.75 -5.10 6.49
CA SER A 48 -1.84 -4.14 6.40
C SER A 48 -1.37 -2.72 6.72
N VAL A 49 -1.89 -1.73 6.00
CA VAL A 49 -1.74 -0.30 6.33
C VAL A 49 -3.09 0.39 6.42
N ARG A 50 -3.18 1.42 7.26
CA ARG A 50 -4.41 2.13 7.58
C ARG A 50 -4.76 3.21 6.56
N ILE A 51 -5.90 3.06 5.89
CA ILE A 51 -6.51 4.13 5.10
C ILE A 51 -7.21 5.11 6.04
N ASP A 52 -8.03 4.59 6.96
CA ASP A 52 -8.73 5.35 8.00
C ASP A 52 -8.93 4.48 9.26
N LYS A 53 -9.91 4.80 10.10
CA LYS A 53 -10.19 4.03 11.32
C LYS A 53 -10.60 2.58 11.02
N ALA A 54 -11.37 2.34 9.95
CA ALA A 54 -11.95 1.05 9.60
C ALA A 54 -11.26 0.35 8.41
N ASN A 55 -10.82 1.10 7.40
CA ASN A 55 -10.37 0.54 6.13
C ASN A 55 -8.85 0.32 6.07
N ARG A 56 -8.43 -0.77 5.42
CA ARG A 56 -7.02 -1.18 5.28
C ARG A 56 -6.68 -1.53 3.83
N ILE A 57 -5.43 -1.28 3.43
CA ILE A 57 -4.83 -1.95 2.27
C ILE A 57 -4.08 -3.16 2.81
N VAL A 58 -4.33 -4.34 2.24
CA VAL A 58 -3.58 -5.57 2.55
C VAL A 58 -2.69 -5.88 1.35
N PHE A 59 -1.40 -6.11 1.59
CA PHE A 59 -0.40 -6.31 0.53
C PHE A 59 0.70 -7.31 0.95
N LYS A 60 1.48 -7.74 -0.03
CA LYS A 60 2.71 -8.53 0.15
C LYS A 60 3.68 -8.13 -0.96
N ILE A 61 4.95 -7.94 -0.63
CA ILE A 61 5.98 -7.67 -1.65
C ILE A 61 6.40 -9.00 -2.27
N VAL A 62 6.25 -9.10 -3.59
CA VAL A 62 6.66 -10.28 -4.35
C VAL A 62 7.83 -9.87 -5.23
N ASN A 63 9.01 -10.45 -4.97
CA ASN A 63 10.15 -10.23 -5.85
C ASN A 63 10.06 -11.20 -7.05
N ILE A 64 9.74 -10.66 -8.22
CA ILE A 64 9.65 -11.38 -9.48
C ILE A 64 10.99 -11.93 -9.98
N LEU A 65 12.13 -11.48 -9.42
CA LEU A 65 13.48 -11.92 -9.79
C LEU A 65 14.02 -13.09 -8.94
N LYS A 66 13.33 -13.51 -7.88
CA LYS A 66 13.76 -14.66 -7.06
C LYS A 66 13.61 -16.06 -7.68
N PRO A 67 12.81 -16.34 -8.73
CA PRO A 67 12.68 -17.73 -9.22
C PRO A 67 13.84 -18.20 -10.12
N ILE A 68 14.81 -17.33 -10.48
CA ILE A 68 15.88 -17.66 -11.43
C ILE A 68 17.24 -17.93 -10.73
N LEU A 69 17.29 -17.83 -9.41
CA LEU A 69 18.47 -18.17 -8.60
C LEU A 69 18.07 -19.24 -7.60
N ASN A 70 18.10 -20.50 -8.06
CA ASN A 70 18.28 -21.72 -7.27
C ASN A 70 18.71 -22.85 -8.21
#